data_AF-A0A1M2W2Y7-F1
#
_entry.id   AF-A0A1M2W2Y7-F1
#
_cell.length_a   1.000
_cell.length_b   1.000
_cell.length_c   1.000
_cell.angle_alpha   90.00
_cell.angle_beta   90.00
_cell.angle_gamma   90.00
#
_symmetry.space_group_name_H-M   'P 1'
#
loop_
_entity.id
_entity.type
_entity.pdbx_description
1 polymer ?
#
loop_
_entity_poly.entity_id
_entity_poly.type
_entity_poly.pdbx_seq_one_letter_code
_entity_poly.pdbx_strand_id
1 'polypeptide(L)' 'MAAPQNKFPNPFIFLGISALSFAAFYATLKYRSITHPASAQPRQHDNPLVPPRHKD' A
#
# COMPACT_ATOMS: atom_id res chain seq x y z
N MET A 1 -15.40 11.31 47.50
CA MET A 1 -14.44 10.69 46.56
C MET A 1 -14.79 11.23 45.18
N ALA A 2 -13.93 12.05 44.57
CA ALA A 2 -14.19 12.58 43.23
C ALA A 2 -13.96 11.46 42.20
N ALA A 3 -14.95 11.19 41.35
CA ALA A 3 -14.81 10.21 40.28
C ALA A 3 -13.77 10.70 39.25
N PRO A 4 -12.92 9.82 38.70
CA PRO A 4 -11.99 10.21 37.65
C PRO A 4 -12.79 10.71 36.44
N GLN A 5 -12.46 11.91 35.94
CA GLN A 5 -13.02 12.39 34.68
C GLN A 5 -12.50 11.52 33.55
N ASN A 6 -13.37 10.64 33.03
CA ASN A 6 -13.10 9.90 31.80
C ASN A 6 -13.00 10.89 30.64
N LYS A 7 -11.78 11.28 30.28
CA LYS A 7 -11.50 12.01 29.04
C LYS A 7 -11.71 11.07 27.88
N PHE A 8 -12.71 11.34 27.05
CA PHE A 8 -12.94 10.60 25.83
C PHE A 8 -11.73 10.75 24.88
N PRO A 9 -11.39 9.70 24.12
CA PRO A 9 -10.29 9.78 23.16
C PRO A 9 -10.63 10.83 22.09
N ASN A 10 -9.66 11.68 21.77
CA ASN A 10 -9.82 12.72 20.78
C ASN A 10 -9.90 12.10 19.36
N PRO A 11 -11.03 12.23 18.63
CA PRO A 11 -11.20 11.62 17.32
C PRO A 11 -10.21 12.15 16.28
N PHE A 12 -9.67 13.37 16.46
CA PHE A 12 -8.66 13.93 15.57
C PHE A 12 -7.34 13.15 15.63
N ILE A 13 -7.03 12.51 16.76
CA ILE A 13 -5.83 11.66 16.87
C ILE A 13 -6.00 10.42 15.98
N PHE A 14 -7.19 9.81 16.00
CA PHE A 14 -7.49 8.65 15.15
C PHE A 14 -7.44 8.99 13.65
N LEU A 15 -8.04 10.12 13.28
CA LEU A 15 -7.98 10.65 11.91
C LEU A 15 -6.54 10.95 11.48
N GLY A 16 -5.77 11.59 12.37
CA GLY A 16 -4.36 11.90 12.13
C GLY A 16 -3.54 10.65 11.87
N ILE A 17 -3.64 9.64 12.73
CA ILE A 17 -2.92 8.36 12.56
C ILE A 17 -3.32 7.69 11.23
N SER A 18 -4.62 7.63 10.93
CA SER A 18 -5.12 7.01 9.71
C SER A 18 -4.60 7.70 8.45
N ALA A 19 -4.63 9.04 8.42
CA ALA A 19 -4.11 9.82 7.30
C ALA A 19 -2.59 9.65 7.15
N LEU A 20 -1.85 9.61 8.25
CA LEU A 20 -0.40 9.43 8.25
C LEU A 20 -0.01 8.03 7.75
N SER A 21 -0.73 6.99 8.18
CA SER A 21 -0.56 5.62 7.66
C SER A 21 -0.85 5.54 6.16
N PHE A 22 -1.93 6.15 5.69
CA PHE A 22 -2.26 6.19 4.27
C PHE A 22 -1.18 6.90 3.46
N ALA A 23 -0.73 8.07 3.91
CA ALA A 23 0.31 8.85 3.24
C ALA A 23 1.64 8.07 3.15
N ALA A 24 2.05 7.41 4.23
CA ALA A 24 3.25 6.58 4.25
C ALA A 24 3.15 5.44 3.22
N PHE A 25 2.03 4.70 3.22
CA PHE A 25 1.79 3.61 2.28
C PHE A 25 1.79 4.09 0.82
N TYR A 26 1.09 5.20 0.55
CA TYR A 26 1.04 5.79 -0.79
C TYR A 26 2.44 6.22 -1.27
N ALA A 27 3.23 6.87 -0.41
CA ALA A 27 4.60 7.26 -0.73
C ALA A 27 5.48 6.05 -1.04
N THR A 28 5.35 4.96 -0.28
CA THR A 28 6.08 3.70 -0.55
C THR A 28 5.69 3.11 -1.90
N LEU A 29 4.40 3.04 -2.22
CA LEU A 29 3.94 2.56 -3.52
C LEU A 29 4.44 3.42 -4.66
N LYS A 30 4.38 4.75 -4.50
CA LYS A 30 4.84 5.68 -5.52
C LYS A 30 6.34 5.53 -5.76
N TYR A 31 7.13 5.44 -4.70
CA TYR A 31 8.57 5.18 -4.78
C TYR A 31 8.85 3.86 -5.50
N ARG A 32 8.19 2.77 -5.08
CA ARG A 32 8.32 1.45 -5.75
C ARG A 32 7.97 1.53 -7.23
N SER A 33 6.94 2.27 -7.61
CA SER A 33 6.54 2.39 -9.03
C SER A 33 7.63 3.03 -9.90
N ILE A 34 8.45 3.91 -9.32
CA ILE A 34 9.55 4.59 -9.99
C ILE A 34 10.80 3.71 -9.99
N THR A 35 11.13 3.08 -8.86
CA THR A 35 12.40 2.34 -8.69
C THR A 35 12.32 0.89 -9.19
N HIS A 36 11.16 0.25 -9.09
CA HIS A 36 10.96 -1.17 -9.41
C HIS A 36 9.62 -1.39 -10.14
N PRO A 37 9.44 -0.84 -11.36
CA PRO A 37 8.20 -1.03 -12.10
C PRO A 37 7.95 -2.51 -12.37
N ALA A 38 6.79 -3.02 -11.92
CA ALA A 38 6.40 -4.42 -12.08
C ALA A 38 6.34 -4.86 -13.56
N SER A 39 6.13 -3.90 -14.48
CA SER A 39 6.16 -4.13 -15.92
C SER A 39 7.56 -4.32 -16.52
N ALA A 40 8.62 -3.92 -15.81
CA ALA A 40 10.02 -4.10 -16.24
C ALA A 40 10.64 -5.38 -15.69
N GLN A 41 9.97 -6.07 -14.76
CA GLN A 41 10.43 -7.39 -14.34
C GLN A 41 10.27 -8.35 -15.53
N PRO A 42 11.28 -9.20 -15.79
CA PRO A 42 11.13 -10.28 -16.77
C PRO A 42 9.86 -11.03 -16.42
N ARG A 43 8.93 -11.15 -17.38
CA ARG A 43 7.78 -12.04 -17.18
C ARG A 43 8.36 -13.40 -16.80
N GLN A 44 7.88 -13.95 -15.69
CA GLN A 44 8.16 -15.35 -15.38
C GLN A 44 7.85 -16.12 -16.65
N HIS A 45 8.85 -16.86 -17.15
CA HIS A 45 8.77 -17.59 -18.40
C HIS A 45 7.39 -18.25 -18.49
N ASP A 46 6.63 -17.94 -19.54
CA ASP A 46 5.25 -18.40 -19.66
C ASP A 46 5.23 -19.90 -19.37
N ASN A 47 4.27 -20.32 -18.53
CA ASN A 47 4.12 -21.72 -18.12
C ASN A 47 4.20 -22.61 -19.37
N PRO A 48 4.97 -23.71 -19.38
CA PRO A 48 5.11 -24.58 -20.57
C PRO A 48 3.78 -25.10 -21.16
N LEU A 49 2.69 -25.03 -20.39
CA LEU A 49 1.34 -25.40 -20.84
C LEU A 49 0.55 -24.24 -21.47
N VAL A 50 1.08 -23.02 -21.46
CA VAL A 50 0.46 -21.85 -22.10
C VAL A 50 0.99 -21.76 -23.52
N PRO A 51 0.13 -21.88 -24.55
CA PRO A 51 0.58 -21.82 -25.93
C PRO A 51 1.21 -20.45 -26.21
N PRO A 52 2.30 -20.39 -27.01
CA PRO A 52 2.92 -19.13 -27.39
C PRO A 52 1.87 -18.20 -28.03
N ARG A 53 1.78 -16.94 -27.58
CA ARG A 53 1.08 -15.92 -28.37
C ARG A 53 1.87 -15.72 -29.65
N HIS A 54 1.37 -16.25 -30.76
CA HIS A 54 1.87 -15.89 -32.08
C HIS A 54 1.85 -14.36 -32.20
N LYS A 55 3.00 -13.79 -32.51
CA LYS A 55 3.12 -12.40 -32.92
C LYS A 55 3.04 -12.42 -34.44
N ASP A 56 1.95 -11.86 -34.96
CA ASP A 56 1.92 -11.36 -36.34
C ASP A 56 2.93 -10.21 -36.47
#